data_AF-A0A1M5NGE2-F1
#
_entry.id   AF-A0A1M5NGE2-F1
#
_cell.length_a   1.000
_cell.length_b   1.000
_cell.length_c   1.000
_cell.angle_alpha   90.00
_cell.angle_beta   90.00
_cell.angle_gamma   90.00
#
_symmetry.space_group_name_H-M   'P 1'
#
loop_
_entity.id
_entity.type
_entity.pdbx_description
1 polymer ?
#
loop_
_entity_poly.entity_id
_entity_poly.type
_entity_poly.pdbx_seq_one_letter_code
_entity_poly.pdbx_strand_id
1 'polypeptide(L)'
;MARNPAFADTEEAQILKHIRDNTGMDTAQIAAFLCTTPETVRRWQRGTMRARGPALGFLRILGMNTNWSVRNAIKIGNFNLAHPKAVDTPDAMDKLAELGESMEEAWSSRR
;
A
#
# COMPACT_ATOMS: atom_id res chain seq x y z
N MET A 1 -7.06 2.09 -22.48
CA MET A 1 -6.17 2.91 -21.63
C MET A 1 -7.04 3.56 -20.56
N ALA A 2 -6.89 3.16 -19.29
CA ALA A 2 -7.72 3.71 -18.20
C ALA A 2 -7.33 5.17 -17.96
N ARG A 3 -8.31 6.09 -18.02
CA ARG A 3 -8.15 7.51 -17.67
C ARG A 3 -7.49 7.59 -16.28
N ASN A 4 -6.29 8.16 -16.20
CA ASN A 4 -5.67 8.46 -14.92
C ASN A 4 -6.54 9.55 -14.24
N PRO A 5 -7.18 9.30 -13.08
CA PRO A 5 -7.88 10.37 -12.38
C PRO A 5 -6.86 11.47 -12.06
N ALA A 6 -7.19 12.72 -12.39
CA ALA A 6 -6.31 13.85 -12.12
C ALA A 6 -6.01 13.91 -10.61
N PHE A 7 -4.75 13.70 -10.25
CA PHE A 7 -4.26 13.89 -8.88
C PHE A 7 -4.15 15.39 -8.59
N ALA A 8 -4.56 15.80 -7.39
CA ALA A 8 -4.41 17.18 -6.93
C ALA A 8 -2.93 17.53 -6.67
N ASP A 9 -2.62 18.82 -6.55
CA ASP A 9 -1.27 19.31 -6.25
C ASP A 9 -0.92 19.31 -4.75
N THR A 10 -1.57 18.43 -3.98
CA THR A 10 -1.26 18.23 -2.56
C THR A 10 -0.16 17.16 -2.41
N GLU A 11 0.68 17.29 -1.39
CA GLU A 11 1.74 16.32 -1.06
C GLU A 11 1.24 14.86 -1.13
N GLU A 12 0.12 14.57 -0.49
CA GLU A 12 -0.45 13.22 -0.41
C GLU A 12 -0.87 12.69 -1.77
N ALA A 13 -1.47 13.54 -2.60
CA ALA A 13 -1.87 13.16 -3.95
C ALA A 13 -0.64 12.88 -4.83
N GLN A 14 0.44 13.67 -4.71
CA GLN A 14 1.68 13.42 -5.44
C GLN A 14 2.39 12.14 -4.96
N ILE A 15 2.40 11.88 -3.65
CA ILE A 15 2.91 10.63 -3.10
C ILE A 15 2.09 9.43 -3.61
N LEU A 16 0.75 9.52 -3.58
CA LEU A 16 -0.13 8.45 -4.07
C LEU A 16 0.05 8.20 -5.57
N LYS A 17 0.27 9.26 -6.36
CA LYS A 17 0.62 9.14 -7.77
C LYS A 17 1.93 8.39 -7.94
N HIS A 18 2.97 8.78 -7.20
CA HIS A 18 4.28 8.14 -7.24
C HIS A 18 4.22 6.66 -6.85
N ILE A 19 3.48 6.32 -5.79
CA ILE A 19 3.23 4.94 -5.39
C ILE A 19 2.55 4.18 -6.53
N ARG A 20 1.48 4.72 -7.11
CA ARG A 20 0.76 4.06 -8.20
C ARG A 20 1.65 3.83 -9.42
N ASP A 21 2.43 4.83 -9.82
CA ASP A 21 3.28 4.78 -11.01
C ASP A 21 4.43 3.76 -10.83
N ASN A 22 5.00 3.65 -9.63
CA ASN A 22 6.11 2.73 -9.35
C ASN A 22 5.68 1.30 -9.01
N THR A 23 4.50 1.13 -8.41
CA THR A 23 4.06 -0.15 -7.85
C THR A 23 2.94 -0.81 -8.63
N GLY A 24 2.19 -0.04 -9.42
CA GLY A 24 0.94 -0.50 -10.03
C GLY A 24 -0.20 -0.72 -9.03
N MET A 25 -0.02 -0.42 -7.73
CA MET A 25 -1.07 -0.60 -6.73
C MET A 25 -2.29 0.25 -7.06
N ASP A 26 -3.46 -0.38 -7.00
CA ASP A 26 -4.73 0.32 -7.13
C ASP A 26 -5.16 0.99 -5.81
N THR A 27 -6.26 1.73 -5.88
CA THR A 27 -6.78 2.48 -4.73
C THR A 27 -7.23 1.56 -3.59
N ALA A 28 -7.72 0.35 -3.88
CA ALA A 28 -8.16 -0.58 -2.85
C ALA A 28 -6.95 -1.19 -2.12
N GLN A 29 -5.90 -1.56 -2.85
CA GLN A 29 -4.65 -2.08 -2.28
C GLN A 29 -3.95 -1.03 -1.40
N ILE A 30 -3.90 0.22 -1.86
CA ILE A 30 -3.36 1.33 -1.06
C ILE A 30 -4.20 1.55 0.21
N ALA A 31 -5.53 1.51 0.10
CA ALA A 31 -6.41 1.68 1.24
C ALA A 31 -6.22 0.59 2.30
N ALA A 32 -6.09 -0.67 1.88
CA ALA A 32 -5.84 -1.78 2.78
C ALA A 32 -4.45 -1.71 3.44
N PHE A 33 -3.43 -1.29 2.69
CA PHE A 33 -2.10 -1.08 3.25
C PHE A 33 -2.13 0.02 4.33
N LEU A 34 -2.85 1.11 4.09
CA LEU A 34 -2.96 2.25 5.01
C LEU A 34 -4.07 2.06 6.07
N CYS A 35 -4.66 0.87 6.17
CA CYS A 35 -5.78 0.55 7.07
C CYS A 35 -6.90 1.61 7.04
N THR A 36 -7.31 2.02 5.84
CA THR A 36 -8.36 3.02 5.61
C THR A 36 -9.33 2.57 4.52
N THR A 37 -10.25 3.44 4.12
CA THR A 37 -11.22 3.14 3.06
C THR A 37 -10.73 3.62 1.69
N PRO A 38 -11.12 2.94 0.58
CA PRO A 38 -10.83 3.43 -0.78
C PRO A 38 -11.38 4.84 -1.03
N GLU A 39 -12.49 5.21 -0.40
CA GLU A 39 -13.04 6.56 -0.52
C GLU A 39 -12.17 7.61 0.15
N THR A 40 -11.59 7.30 1.32
CA THR A 40 -10.61 8.17 1.96
C THR A 40 -9.42 8.42 1.04
N VAL A 41 -8.87 7.37 0.42
CA VAL A 41 -7.76 7.49 -0.54
C VAL A 41 -8.17 8.32 -1.75
N ARG A 42 -9.36 8.11 -2.34
CA ARG A 42 -9.87 8.95 -3.43
C ARG A 42 -10.00 10.42 -3.04
N ARG A 43 -10.41 10.71 -1.81
CA ARG A 43 -10.50 12.08 -1.30
C ARG A 43 -9.14 12.73 -1.14
N TRP A 44 -8.11 11.97 -0.74
CA TRP A 44 -6.71 12.43 -0.76
C TRP A 44 -6.20 12.68 -2.17
N GLN A 45 -6.43 11.75 -3.10
CA GLN A 45 -6.04 11.90 -4.51
C GLN A 45 -6.63 13.17 -5.14
N ARG A 46 -7.90 13.49 -4.81
CA ARG A 46 -8.59 14.70 -5.31
C ARG A 46 -8.30 15.97 -4.51
N GLY A 47 -7.51 15.90 -3.43
CA GLY A 47 -7.22 17.05 -2.55
C GLY A 47 -8.42 17.54 -1.72
N THR A 48 -9.57 16.86 -1.78
CA THR A 48 -10.78 17.17 -1.00
C THR A 48 -10.63 16.86 0.49
N MET A 49 -9.61 16.09 0.85
CA MET A 49 -9.23 15.75 2.23
C MET A 49 -7.71 15.60 2.29
N ARG A 50 -7.10 15.93 3.43
CA ARG A 50 -5.67 15.74 3.69
C ARG A 50 -5.45 14.47 4.52
N ALA A 51 -4.37 13.73 4.27
CA ALA A 51 -3.99 12.65 5.17
C ALA A 51 -3.37 13.27 6.44
N ARG A 52 -3.62 12.67 7.60
CA ARG A 52 -3.12 13.17 8.88
C ARG A 52 -2.65 12.01 9.75
N GLY A 53 -1.80 12.33 10.72
CA GLY A 53 -1.33 11.35 11.70
C GLY A 53 -0.57 10.19 11.06
N PRO A 54 -0.77 8.95 11.55
CA PRO A 54 -0.04 7.77 11.08
C PRO A 54 -0.12 7.54 9.56
N ALA A 55 -1.27 7.78 8.94
CA ALA A 55 -1.46 7.57 7.50
C ALA A 55 -0.55 8.45 6.64
N LEU A 56 -0.32 9.71 7.04
CA LEU A 56 0.62 10.60 6.34
C LEU A 56 2.07 10.14 6.53
N GLY A 57 2.42 9.66 7.73
CA GLY A 57 3.73 9.07 8.00
C GLY A 57 4.01 7.86 7.11
N PHE A 58 3.06 6.93 7.01
CA PHE A 58 3.17 5.77 6.13
C PHE A 58 3.24 6.14 4.65
N LEU A 59 2.44 7.12 4.20
CA LEU A 59 2.53 7.63 2.83
C LEU A 59 3.92 8.17 2.52
N ARG A 60 4.50 8.98 3.41
CA ARG A 60 5.87 9.50 3.23
C ARG A 60 6.91 8.38 3.19
N ILE A 61 6.83 7.40 4.08
CA ILE A 61 7.74 6.25 4.07
C ILE A 61 7.64 5.49 2.74
N LEU A 62 6.41 5.23 2.25
CA LEU A 62 6.19 4.61 0.94
C LEU A 62 6.68 5.46 -0.23
N GLY A 63 6.52 6.78 -0.15
CA GLY A 63 6.96 7.72 -1.17
C GLY A 63 8.47 7.95 -1.20
N MET A 64 9.17 7.78 -0.07
CA MET A 64 10.61 8.00 0.07
C MET A 64 11.44 6.73 -0.14
N ASN A 65 10.88 5.54 0.11
CA ASN A 65 11.62 4.28 -0.02
C ASN A 65 11.51 3.68 -1.42
N THR A 66 12.52 3.91 -2.24
CA THR A 66 12.78 3.11 -3.45
C THR A 66 13.36 1.72 -3.13
N ASN A 67 13.89 1.50 -1.92
CA ASN A 67 14.55 0.26 -1.49
C ASN A 67 13.72 -0.64 -0.56
N TRP A 68 12.63 -0.16 0.03
CA TRP A 68 11.68 -1.07 0.66
C TRP A 68 10.92 -1.74 -0.47
N SER A 69 11.11 -3.06 -0.64
CA SER A 69 10.66 -3.73 -1.85
C SER A 69 9.16 -3.45 -2.02
N VAL A 70 8.81 -2.80 -3.11
CA VAL A 70 7.43 -2.55 -3.56
C VAL A 70 6.54 -3.80 -3.41
N ARG A 71 7.14 -5.00 -3.51
CA ARG A 71 6.46 -6.27 -3.28
C ARG A 71 6.01 -6.49 -1.84
N ASN A 72 6.76 -6.05 -0.84
CA ASN A 72 6.38 -6.19 0.56
C ASN A 72 5.15 -5.32 0.86
N ALA A 73 5.07 -4.11 0.31
CA ALA A 73 3.90 -3.25 0.42
C ALA A 73 2.66 -3.87 -0.27
N ILE A 74 2.84 -4.41 -1.49
CA ILE A 74 1.76 -5.14 -2.21
C ILE A 74 1.29 -6.35 -1.40
N LYS A 75 2.21 -7.12 -0.81
CA LYS A 75 1.90 -8.29 0.00
C LYS A 75 1.12 -7.95 1.26
N ILE A 76 1.57 -6.95 2.02
CA ILE A 76 0.86 -6.47 3.20
C ILE A 76 -0.53 -5.94 2.81
N GLY A 77 -0.63 -5.20 1.69
CA GLY A 77 -1.91 -4.72 1.17
C GLY A 77 -2.87 -5.87 0.83
N ASN A 78 -2.40 -6.90 0.13
CA ASN A 78 -3.21 -8.08 -0.21
C ASN A 78 -3.61 -8.88 1.03
N PHE A 79 -2.69 -9.03 1.99
CA PHE A 79 -2.97 -9.69 3.27
C PHE A 79 -4.07 -8.94 4.04
N ASN A 80 -3.94 -7.61 4.20
CA ASN A 80 -4.95 -6.80 4.87
C ASN A 80 -6.30 -6.79 4.13
N LEU A 81 -6.31 -6.89 2.79
CA LEU A 81 -7.54 -7.05 2.00
C LEU A 81 -8.23 -8.39 2.30
N ALA A 82 -7.46 -9.48 2.35
CA ALA A 82 -7.98 -10.82 2.66
C ALA A 82 -8.36 -10.95 4.15
N HIS A 83 -7.71 -10.17 5.03
CA HIS A 83 -7.86 -10.21 6.47
C HIS A 83 -8.14 -8.80 7.03
N PRO A 84 -9.32 -8.20 6.75
CA PRO A 84 -9.66 -6.83 7.17
C PRO A 84 -9.73 -6.63 8.69
N LYS A 85 -9.68 -7.72 9.47
CA LYS A 85 -9.56 -7.74 10.94
C LYS A 85 -8.28 -8.45 11.39
N ALA A 86 -7.14 -8.17 10.74
CA ALA A 86 -5.87 -8.84 11.06
C ALA A 86 -5.45 -8.74 12.54
N VAL A 87 -5.90 -7.72 13.27
CA VAL A 87 -5.70 -7.58 14.73
C VAL A 87 -6.38 -8.70 15.55
N ASP A 88 -7.45 -9.29 15.02
CA ASP A 88 -8.18 -10.40 15.65
C ASP A 88 -7.65 -11.78 15.22
N THR A 89 -6.59 -11.82 14.40
CA THR A 89 -5.98 -13.04 13.87
C THR A 89 -4.78 -13.40 14.75
N PRO A 90 -4.87 -14.42 15.63
CA PRO A 90 -3.84 -14.71 16.65
C PRO A 90 -2.48 -15.09 16.05
N ASP A 91 -2.47 -15.52 14.79
CA ASP A 91 -1.31 -15.97 14.01
C ASP A 91 -0.93 -14.97 12.91
N ALA A 92 -1.34 -13.70 13.02
CA ALA A 92 -1.05 -12.68 12.01
C ALA A 92 0.45 -12.50 11.78
N MET A 93 1.27 -12.57 12.84
CA MET A 93 2.73 -12.44 12.73
C MET A 93 3.36 -13.65 12.05
N ASP A 94 2.88 -14.86 12.34
CA ASP A 94 3.36 -16.11 11.72
C ASP A 94 2.99 -16.15 10.24
N LYS A 95 1.75 -15.77 9.88
CA LYS A 95 1.31 -15.66 8.48
C LYS A 95 2.07 -14.60 7.69
N LEU A 96 2.41 -13.48 8.33
CA LEU A 96 3.24 -12.45 7.71
C LEU A 96 4.69 -12.93 7.51
N ALA A 97 5.21 -13.76 8.43
CA ALA A 97 6.52 -14.39 8.33
C ALA A 97 6.56 -15.47 7.24
N GLU A 98 5.57 -16.37 7.17
CA GLU A 98 5.44 -17.38 6.12
C GLU A 98 5.34 -16.74 4.72
N LEU A 99 4.62 -15.62 4.60
CA LEU A 99 4.59 -14.81 3.38
C LEU A 99 5.96 -14.23 3.01
N GLY A 100 6.85 -14.03 3.97
CA GLY A 100 8.25 -13.65 3.77
C GLY A 100 9.12 -14.81 3.28
N GLU A 101 9.00 -15.99 3.88
CA GLU A 101 9.83 -17.17 3.61
C GLU A 101 9.50 -17.87 2.28
N SER A 102 8.21 -18.10 1.98
CA SER A 102 7.72 -18.68 0.70
C SER A 102 8.23 -17.91 -0.54
N MET A 103 8.68 -16.69 -0.31
CA MET A 103 8.99 -15.69 -1.32
C MET A 103 10.47 -15.62 -1.65
N GLU A 104 11.35 -15.92 -0.69
CA GLU A 104 12.79 -16.10 -0.94
C GLU A 104 13.05 -17.40 -1.72
N GLU A 105 12.29 -18.46 -1.45
CA GLU A 105 12.39 -19.73 -2.16
C GLU A 105 11.95 -19.63 -3.63
N ALA A 106 10.82 -18.95 -3.89
CA ALA A 106 10.31 -18.72 -5.26
C ALA A 106 11.24 -17.82 -6.12
N TRP A 107 12.19 -17.13 -5.48
CA TRP A 107 13.16 -16.26 -6.14
C TRP A 107 14.53 -16.91 -6.32
N SER A 108 14.99 -17.69 -5.34
CA SER A 108 16.23 -18.47 -5.45
C SER A 108 16.12 -19.57 -6.51
N SER A 109 14.91 -20.06 -6.79
CA SER A 109 14.61 -21.04 -7.84
C SER A 109 14.48 -20.45 -9.25
N ARG A 110 14.56 -19.12 -9.42
CA ARG A 110 14.51 -18.42 -10.72
C ARG A 110 15.86 -17.84 -11.17
N ARG A 111 16.94 -18.11 -10.43
CA ARG A 111 18.34 -17.88 -10.83
C ARG A 111 18.94 -19.18 -11.36
#